data_AF-A0A7Y2ZVN3-F1
#
_entry.id   AF-A0A7Y2ZVN3-F1
#
_cell.length_a   1.000
_cell.length_b   1.000
_cell.length_c   1.000
_cell.angle_alpha   90.00
_cell.angle_beta   90.00
_cell.angle_gamma   90.00
#
_symmetry.space_group_name_H-M   'P 1'
#
loop_
_entity.id
_entity.type
_entity.pdbx_description
1 polymer ?
#
loop_
_entity_poly.entity_id
_entity_poly.type
_entity_poly.pdbx_seq_one_letter_code
_entity_poly.pdbx_strand_id
1 'polypeptide(L)'
;MDEKINGQKSLARHIIDGSITVDSVSDFESMLGLFPDNPALFNAFGDLLVKKKSYKEAARAYGKAAGLFVDSGKMFPAILCKTLQWRIIKPTIDEVRPFFSNLQRTKFNSSPLQIFFKSLSFTEMISITNLLKRVRLTAGKVFKKIGDVEDHLYFIASGTLKETTFVPLGKREKKHRKSVVHLASSDIVGDIYPFEEQKLSQSYTETVTSAEVGKISKQDLIAICTRYPNIANSIIALFKNRLEGRKESSLPAR
;
A
#
# COMPACT_ATOMS: atom_id res chain seq x y z
N MET A 1 21.28 -27.30 -11.80
CA MET A 1 19.82 -27.11 -11.59
C MET A 1 19.55 -25.83 -10.79
N ASP A 2 20.38 -25.53 -9.79
CA ASP A 2 20.26 -24.32 -8.96
C ASP A 2 20.48 -22.99 -9.69
N GLU A 3 21.41 -22.91 -10.65
CA GLU A 3 21.63 -21.67 -11.42
C GLU A 3 20.40 -21.27 -12.26
N LYS A 4 19.72 -22.25 -12.87
CA LYS A 4 18.51 -22.01 -13.68
C LYS A 4 17.36 -21.52 -12.81
N ILE A 5 17.18 -22.12 -11.63
CA ILE A 5 16.16 -21.69 -10.65
C ILE A 5 16.50 -20.30 -10.10
N ASN A 6 17.78 -20.00 -9.85
CA ASN A 6 18.21 -18.68 -9.39
C ASN A 6 17.98 -17.60 -10.46
N GLY A 7 18.25 -17.91 -11.73
CA GLY A 7 17.92 -17.03 -12.86
C GLY A 7 16.42 -16.75 -12.96
N GLN A 8 15.57 -17.77 -12.79
CA GLN A 8 14.11 -17.61 -12.80
C GLN A 8 13.60 -16.80 -11.59
N LYS A 9 14.21 -16.96 -10.41
CA LYS A 9 13.91 -16.11 -9.24
C LYS A 9 14.27 -14.65 -9.50
N SER A 10 15.39 -14.39 -10.18
CA SER A 10 15.77 -13.03 -10.59
C SER A 10 14.76 -12.44 -11.57
N LEU A 11 14.38 -13.20 -12.60
CA LEU A 11 13.38 -12.78 -13.57
C LEU A 11 12.03 -12.46 -12.91
N ALA A 12 11.56 -13.31 -12.01
CA ALA A 12 10.33 -13.08 -11.24
C ALA A 12 10.38 -11.75 -10.47
N ARG A 13 11.52 -11.44 -9.82
CA ARG A 13 11.70 -10.16 -9.12
C ARG A 13 11.60 -8.97 -10.07
N HIS A 14 12.27 -9.04 -11.23
CA HIS A 14 12.24 -7.98 -12.23
C HIS A 14 10.86 -7.77 -12.87
N ILE A 15 10.05 -8.82 -12.97
CA ILE A 15 8.65 -8.70 -13.42
C ILE A 15 7.81 -8.01 -12.34
N ILE A 16 7.98 -8.41 -11.07
CA ILE A 16 7.23 -7.84 -9.94
C ILE A 16 7.55 -6.35 -9.76
N ASP A 17 8.83 -5.97 -9.84
CA ASP A 17 9.25 -4.57 -9.69
C ASP A 17 9.02 -3.73 -10.97
N GLY A 18 8.60 -4.37 -12.06
CA GLY A 18 8.26 -3.72 -13.32
C GLY A 18 9.47 -3.26 -14.14
N SER A 19 10.69 -3.70 -13.81
CA SER A 19 11.88 -3.47 -14.62
C SER A 19 11.90 -4.33 -15.89
N ILE A 20 11.20 -5.46 -15.89
CA ILE A 20 10.97 -6.29 -17.08
C ILE A 20 9.48 -6.41 -17.36
N THR A 21 9.09 -6.19 -18.61
CA THR A 21 7.72 -6.42 -19.10
C THR A 21 7.64 -7.78 -19.77
N VAL A 22 6.68 -8.60 -19.35
CA VAL A 22 6.28 -9.83 -20.04
C VAL A 22 4.93 -9.58 -20.69
N ASP A 23 4.89 -9.58 -22.02
CA ASP A 23 3.67 -9.30 -22.80
C ASP A 23 2.96 -10.56 -23.28
N SER A 24 3.56 -11.74 -23.07
CA SER A 24 3.02 -13.05 -23.41
C SER A 24 2.32 -13.66 -22.20
N VAL A 25 1.04 -14.03 -22.38
CA VAL A 25 0.26 -14.71 -21.32
C VAL A 25 0.86 -16.08 -21.02
N SER A 26 1.24 -16.85 -22.04
CA SER A 26 1.78 -18.21 -21.87
C SER A 26 3.14 -18.22 -21.15
N ASP A 27 4.01 -17.25 -21.43
CA ASP A 27 5.30 -17.15 -20.73
C ASP A 27 5.09 -16.79 -19.25
N PHE A 28 4.12 -15.91 -18.97
CA PHE A 28 3.78 -15.54 -17.60
C PHE A 28 3.15 -16.73 -16.84
N GLU A 29 2.25 -17.49 -17.46
CA GLU A 29 1.67 -18.70 -16.87
C GLU A 29 2.74 -19.74 -16.52
N SER A 30 3.73 -19.92 -17.39
CA SER A 30 4.90 -20.78 -17.11
C SER A 30 5.65 -20.30 -15.86
N MET A 31 5.82 -18.98 -15.70
CA MET A 31 6.43 -18.40 -14.49
C MET A 31 5.58 -18.61 -13.23
N LEU A 32 4.24 -18.52 -13.33
CA LEU A 32 3.34 -18.82 -12.21
C LEU A 32 3.43 -20.29 -11.79
N GLY A 33 3.60 -21.21 -12.75
CA GLY A 33 3.81 -22.64 -12.46
C GLY A 33 5.08 -22.90 -11.65
N LEU A 34 6.12 -22.08 -11.83
CA LEU A 34 7.37 -22.18 -11.07
C LEU A 34 7.28 -21.55 -9.68
N PHE A 35 6.39 -20.58 -9.49
CA PHE A 35 6.22 -19.82 -8.25
C PHE A 35 4.74 -19.70 -7.85
N PRO A 36 4.05 -20.82 -7.58
CA PRO A 36 2.60 -20.86 -7.39
C PRO A 36 2.11 -20.13 -6.13
N ASP A 37 3.01 -19.89 -5.17
CA ASP A 37 2.70 -19.24 -3.89
C ASP A 37 3.20 -17.79 -3.83
N ASN A 38 3.58 -17.18 -4.97
CA ASN A 38 4.04 -15.80 -5.01
C ASN A 38 2.88 -14.83 -5.30
N PRO A 39 2.29 -14.16 -4.30
CA PRO A 39 1.14 -13.27 -4.51
C PRO A 39 1.44 -12.09 -5.46
N ALA A 40 2.68 -11.59 -5.43
CA ALA A 40 3.06 -10.43 -6.23
C ALA A 40 3.12 -10.77 -7.74
N LEU A 41 3.50 -12.00 -8.09
CA LEU A 41 3.42 -12.47 -9.48
C LEU A 41 1.98 -12.56 -9.97
N PHE A 42 1.05 -13.10 -9.18
CA PHE A 42 -0.37 -13.11 -9.56
C PHE A 42 -0.95 -11.70 -9.70
N ASN A 43 -0.54 -10.75 -8.84
CA ASN A 43 -0.93 -9.34 -8.98
C ASN A 43 -0.40 -8.73 -10.30
N ALA A 44 0.87 -8.98 -10.63
CA ALA A 44 1.46 -8.53 -11.90
C ALA A 44 0.82 -9.23 -13.14
N PHE A 45 0.43 -10.50 -13.01
CA PHE A 45 -0.30 -11.21 -14.05
C PHE A 45 -1.70 -10.63 -14.28
N GLY A 46 -2.40 -10.26 -13.20
CA GLY A 46 -3.67 -9.53 -13.29
C GLY A 46 -3.55 -8.23 -14.10
N ASP A 47 -2.46 -7.49 -13.92
CA ASP A 47 -2.17 -6.28 -14.69
C ASP A 47 -1.99 -6.57 -16.19
N LEU A 48 -1.23 -7.62 -16.54
CA LEU A 48 -1.05 -8.07 -17.91
C LEU A 48 -2.41 -8.42 -18.55
N LEU A 49 -3.23 -9.20 -17.85
CA LEU A 49 -4.54 -9.62 -18.34
C LEU A 49 -5.49 -8.44 -18.54
N VAL A 50 -5.46 -7.42 -17.65
CA VAL A 50 -6.20 -6.16 -17.87
C VAL A 50 -5.73 -5.47 -19.16
N LYS A 51 -4.41 -5.37 -19.39
CA LYS A 51 -3.87 -4.77 -20.63
C LYS A 51 -4.31 -5.54 -21.88
N LYS A 52 -4.42 -6.87 -21.79
CA LYS A 52 -4.93 -7.75 -22.87
C LYS A 52 -6.46 -7.80 -22.95
N LYS A 53 -7.17 -7.04 -22.09
CA LYS A 53 -8.65 -6.99 -22.00
C LYS A 53 -9.30 -8.32 -21.56
N SER A 54 -8.53 -9.24 -21.00
CA SER A 54 -8.99 -10.51 -20.41
C SER A 54 -9.47 -10.28 -18.97
N TYR A 55 -10.56 -9.53 -18.83
CA TYR A 55 -11.01 -9.00 -17.54
C TYR A 55 -11.42 -10.08 -16.53
N LYS A 56 -12.11 -11.14 -16.97
CA LYS A 56 -12.54 -12.21 -16.06
C LYS A 56 -11.33 -12.94 -15.46
N GLU A 57 -10.34 -13.24 -16.28
CA GLU A 57 -9.08 -13.87 -15.91
C GLU A 57 -8.27 -12.94 -14.99
N ALA A 58 -8.22 -11.65 -15.30
CA ALA A 58 -7.57 -10.65 -14.44
C ALA A 58 -8.20 -10.62 -13.04
N ALA A 59 -9.53 -10.62 -12.96
CA ALA A 59 -10.24 -10.68 -11.69
C ALA A 59 -9.91 -11.95 -10.88
N ARG A 60 -9.78 -13.11 -11.55
CA ARG A 60 -9.32 -14.35 -10.91
C ARG A 60 -7.88 -14.24 -10.40
N ALA A 61 -6.98 -13.67 -11.19
CA ALA A 61 -5.58 -13.47 -10.81
C ALA A 61 -5.44 -12.56 -9.58
N TYR A 62 -6.14 -11.41 -9.56
CA TYR A 62 -6.17 -10.55 -8.37
C TYR A 62 -6.80 -11.25 -7.16
N GLY A 63 -7.87 -12.03 -7.36
CA GLY A 63 -8.49 -12.82 -6.30
C GLY A 63 -7.53 -13.84 -5.67
N LYS A 64 -6.75 -14.55 -6.51
CA LYS A 64 -5.71 -15.48 -6.06
C LYS A 64 -4.58 -14.76 -5.34
N ALA A 65 -4.10 -13.64 -5.87
CA ALA A 65 -3.09 -12.80 -5.22
C ALA A 65 -3.55 -12.34 -3.83
N ALA A 66 -4.81 -11.90 -3.70
CA ALA A 66 -5.36 -11.48 -2.42
C ALA A 66 -5.36 -12.61 -1.38
N GLY A 67 -5.75 -13.83 -1.77
CA GLY A 67 -5.70 -15.01 -0.89
C GLY A 67 -4.29 -15.29 -0.39
N LEU A 68 -3.34 -15.40 -1.33
CA LEU A 68 -1.93 -15.62 -1.01
C LEU A 68 -1.33 -14.49 -0.12
N PHE A 69 -1.76 -13.25 -0.31
CA PHE A 69 -1.34 -12.15 0.57
C PHE A 69 -1.89 -12.30 2.00
N VAL A 70 -3.16 -12.73 2.17
CA VAL A 70 -3.69 -13.05 3.49
C VAL A 70 -2.88 -14.17 4.15
N ASP A 71 -2.62 -15.26 3.40
CA ASP A 71 -1.87 -16.42 3.90
C ASP A 71 -0.44 -16.04 4.31
N SER A 72 0.18 -15.11 3.59
CA SER A 72 1.51 -14.57 3.89
C SER A 72 1.53 -13.46 4.97
N GLY A 73 0.40 -13.18 5.63
CA GLY A 73 0.32 -12.17 6.69
C GLY A 73 0.42 -10.72 6.19
N LYS A 74 0.04 -10.45 4.94
CA LYS A 74 0.09 -9.12 4.32
C LYS A 74 -1.31 -8.57 4.07
N MET A 75 -1.91 -7.98 5.10
CA MET A 75 -3.29 -7.47 5.07
C MET A 75 -3.53 -6.44 3.97
N PHE A 76 -2.76 -5.35 3.94
CA PHE A 76 -3.08 -4.24 3.05
C PHE A 76 -2.91 -4.60 1.55
N PRO A 77 -1.85 -5.31 1.12
CA PRO A 77 -1.77 -5.85 -0.24
C PRO A 77 -2.97 -6.74 -0.61
N ALA A 78 -3.46 -7.56 0.33
CA ALA A 78 -4.64 -8.38 0.09
C ALA A 78 -5.90 -7.53 -0.16
N ILE A 79 -6.12 -6.49 0.66
CA ILE A 79 -7.23 -5.55 0.49
C ILE A 79 -7.13 -4.87 -0.88
N LEU A 80 -5.93 -4.39 -1.25
CA LEU A 80 -5.73 -3.69 -2.52
C LEU A 80 -6.00 -4.61 -3.72
N CYS A 81 -5.55 -5.86 -3.69
CA CYS A 81 -5.88 -6.84 -4.74
C CYS A 81 -7.39 -7.12 -4.81
N LYS A 82 -8.11 -7.20 -3.68
CA LYS A 82 -9.58 -7.31 -3.70
C LYS A 82 -10.26 -6.08 -4.28
N THR A 83 -9.79 -4.88 -3.98
CA THR A 83 -10.28 -3.65 -4.63
C THR A 83 -10.17 -3.74 -6.16
N LEU A 84 -9.06 -4.26 -6.68
CA LEU A 84 -8.86 -4.44 -8.12
C LEU A 84 -9.81 -5.50 -8.70
N GLN A 85 -9.93 -6.65 -8.03
CA GLN A 85 -10.89 -7.68 -8.42
C GLN A 85 -12.32 -7.11 -8.52
N TRP A 86 -12.77 -6.40 -7.48
CA TRP A 86 -14.14 -5.90 -7.36
C TRP A 86 -14.47 -4.73 -8.30
N ARG A 87 -13.45 -4.01 -8.77
CA ARG A 87 -13.60 -3.02 -9.85
C ARG A 87 -13.90 -3.66 -11.20
N ILE A 88 -13.43 -4.89 -11.41
CA ILE A 88 -13.66 -5.62 -12.65
C ILE A 88 -14.97 -6.40 -12.58
N ILE A 89 -15.18 -7.15 -11.50
CA ILE A 89 -16.40 -7.90 -11.24
C ILE A 89 -16.99 -7.41 -9.93
N LYS A 90 -18.09 -6.65 -10.00
CA LYS A 90 -18.79 -6.17 -8.81
C LYS A 90 -19.28 -7.36 -8.00
N PRO A 91 -18.87 -7.50 -6.73
CA PRO A 91 -19.27 -8.63 -5.92
C PRO A 91 -20.66 -8.42 -5.32
N THR A 92 -21.31 -9.51 -4.93
CA THR A 92 -22.45 -9.47 -4.01
C THR A 92 -21.97 -9.31 -2.56
N ILE A 93 -22.87 -8.91 -1.66
CA ILE A 93 -22.53 -8.80 -0.23
C ILE A 93 -22.04 -10.15 0.34
N ASP A 94 -22.63 -11.25 -0.11
CA ASP A 94 -22.27 -12.59 0.33
C ASP A 94 -20.89 -13.04 -0.17
N GLU A 95 -20.43 -12.53 -1.30
CA GLU A 95 -19.06 -12.75 -1.80
C GLU A 95 -18.02 -11.90 -1.07
N VAL A 96 -18.44 -10.75 -0.53
CA VAL A 96 -17.56 -9.81 0.20
C VAL A 96 -17.33 -10.25 1.64
N ARG A 97 -18.35 -10.78 2.30
CA ARG A 97 -18.33 -11.14 3.74
C ARG A 97 -17.24 -12.15 4.13
N PRO A 98 -17.00 -13.25 3.39
CA PRO A 98 -15.98 -14.23 3.75
C PRO A 98 -14.57 -13.63 3.80
N PHE A 99 -14.25 -12.75 2.84
CA PHE A 99 -12.93 -12.11 2.77
C PHE A 99 -12.67 -11.24 4.01
N PHE A 100 -13.62 -10.36 4.38
CA PHE A 100 -13.44 -9.51 5.56
C PHE A 100 -13.46 -10.30 6.86
N SER A 101 -14.26 -11.36 6.93
CA SER A 101 -14.27 -12.26 8.09
C SER A 101 -12.92 -12.95 8.27
N ASN A 102 -12.27 -13.34 7.16
CA ASN A 102 -10.93 -13.89 7.18
C ASN A 102 -9.91 -12.84 7.67
N LEU A 103 -9.92 -11.61 7.13
CA LEU A 103 -9.03 -10.54 7.56
C LEU A 103 -9.11 -10.23 9.07
N GLN A 104 -10.29 -10.32 9.66
CA GLN A 104 -10.45 -10.08 11.10
C GLN A 104 -9.83 -11.21 11.95
N ARG A 105 -9.96 -12.46 11.49
CA ARG A 105 -9.46 -13.66 12.18
C ARG A 105 -7.96 -13.89 12.00
N THR A 106 -7.40 -13.52 10.85
CA THR A 106 -5.98 -13.71 10.57
C THR A 106 -5.12 -12.89 11.54
N LYS A 107 -4.10 -13.54 12.11
CA LYS A 107 -3.07 -12.87 12.91
C LYS A 107 -2.10 -12.18 11.96
N PHE A 108 -2.04 -10.87 12.04
CA PHE A 108 -1.12 -10.03 11.28
C PHE A 108 -0.19 -9.29 12.26
N ASN A 109 1.00 -8.90 11.80
CA ASN A 109 1.96 -8.16 12.62
C ASN A 109 1.43 -6.78 12.98
N SER A 110 1.21 -6.48 14.25
CA SER A 110 0.61 -5.22 14.71
C SER A 110 1.35 -3.98 14.18
N SER A 111 0.79 -3.38 13.13
CA SER A 111 1.21 -2.08 12.59
C SER A 111 0.05 -1.08 12.72
N PRO A 112 0.32 0.23 12.78
CA PRO A 112 -0.73 1.24 12.84
C PRO A 112 -1.78 1.08 11.74
N LEU A 113 -1.38 0.72 10.52
CA LEU A 113 -2.29 0.51 9.41
C LEU A 113 -3.22 -0.70 9.62
N GLN A 114 -2.70 -1.79 10.18
CA GLN A 114 -3.54 -2.94 10.46
C GLN A 114 -4.50 -2.69 11.61
N ILE A 115 -4.07 -1.96 12.64
CA ILE A 115 -4.96 -1.52 13.73
C ILE A 115 -6.11 -0.70 13.15
N PHE A 116 -5.80 0.25 12.25
CA PHE A 116 -6.80 1.04 11.54
C PHE A 116 -7.81 0.17 10.79
N PHE A 117 -7.36 -0.80 9.99
CA PHE A 117 -8.28 -1.65 9.24
C PHE A 117 -9.08 -2.61 10.14
N LYS A 118 -8.49 -3.13 11.22
CA LYS A 118 -9.19 -4.00 12.16
C LYS A 118 -10.26 -3.28 12.99
N SER A 119 -10.11 -1.97 13.24
CA SER A 119 -11.10 -1.18 13.98
C SER A 119 -12.35 -0.82 13.18
N LEU A 120 -12.35 -1.04 11.85
CA LEU A 120 -13.50 -0.75 11.00
C LEU A 120 -14.55 -1.85 11.09
N SER A 121 -15.82 -1.45 11.18
CA SER A 121 -16.94 -2.36 10.91
C SER A 121 -16.95 -2.82 9.45
N PHE A 122 -17.74 -3.86 9.14
CA PHE A 122 -17.89 -4.38 7.78
C PHE A 122 -18.29 -3.29 6.77
N THR A 123 -19.26 -2.46 7.11
CA THR A 123 -19.73 -1.38 6.23
C THR A 123 -18.67 -0.30 6.03
N GLU A 124 -17.99 0.12 7.10
CA GLU A 124 -16.92 1.11 7.02
C GLU A 124 -15.73 0.62 6.20
N MET A 125 -15.38 -0.66 6.36
CA MET A 125 -14.34 -1.31 5.58
C MET A 125 -14.67 -1.31 4.08
N ILE A 126 -15.91 -1.66 3.70
CA ILE A 126 -16.36 -1.58 2.30
C ILE A 126 -16.26 -0.15 1.79
N SER A 127 -16.73 0.82 2.59
CA SER A 127 -16.69 2.23 2.25
C SER A 127 -15.26 2.73 2.00
N ILE A 128 -14.30 2.43 2.88
CA ILE A 128 -12.89 2.77 2.67
C ILE A 128 -12.32 2.05 1.45
N THR A 129 -12.61 0.77 1.28
CA THR A 129 -12.12 -0.04 0.16
C THR A 129 -12.56 0.51 -1.19
N ASN A 130 -13.78 1.07 -1.28
CA ASN A 130 -14.30 1.69 -2.49
C ASN A 130 -13.58 3.00 -2.86
N LEU A 131 -13.05 3.73 -1.86
CA LEU A 131 -12.31 4.97 -2.08
C LEU A 131 -10.84 4.75 -2.48
N LEU A 132 -10.27 3.58 -2.15
CA LEU A 132 -8.86 3.25 -2.40
C LEU A 132 -8.53 3.25 -3.90
N LYS A 133 -7.67 4.16 -4.35
CA LYS A 133 -7.13 4.16 -5.72
C LYS A 133 -5.70 3.62 -5.72
N ARG A 134 -5.43 2.58 -6.50
CA ARG A 134 -4.08 2.05 -6.70
C ARG A 134 -3.22 3.02 -7.52
N VAL A 135 -1.96 3.18 -7.14
CA VAL A 135 -0.90 3.82 -7.92
C VAL A 135 0.35 2.94 -7.91
N ARG A 136 0.99 2.78 -9.07
CA ARG A 136 2.32 2.16 -9.19
C ARG A 136 3.37 3.22 -9.45
N LEU A 137 4.52 3.08 -8.80
CA LEU A 137 5.65 3.98 -8.86
C LEU A 137 6.90 3.18 -9.24
N THR A 138 7.68 3.70 -10.17
CA THR A 138 8.99 3.13 -10.54
C THR A 138 10.04 3.52 -9.51
N ALA A 139 11.12 2.75 -9.39
CA ALA A 139 12.27 3.11 -8.55
C ALA A 139 12.89 4.47 -8.96
N GLY A 140 13.45 5.20 -7.99
CA GLY A 140 14.12 6.49 -8.19
C GLY A 140 13.18 7.67 -8.48
N LYS A 141 11.86 7.46 -8.43
CA LYS A 141 10.88 8.50 -8.74
C LYS A 141 10.66 9.39 -7.52
N VAL A 142 10.71 10.70 -7.75
CA VAL A 142 10.23 11.68 -6.76
C VAL A 142 8.72 11.52 -6.62
N PHE A 143 8.31 11.07 -5.44
CA PHE A 143 6.90 10.84 -5.10
C PHE A 143 6.26 12.10 -4.53
N LYS A 144 7.03 12.89 -3.76
CA LYS A 144 6.56 14.08 -3.06
C LYS A 144 7.72 15.03 -2.78
N LYS A 145 7.48 16.34 -2.90
CA LYS A 145 8.46 17.40 -2.63
C LYS A 145 8.02 18.26 -1.44
N ILE A 146 9.00 18.96 -0.87
CA ILE A 146 8.77 19.99 0.14
C ILE A 146 7.93 21.11 -0.48
N GLY A 147 6.93 21.59 0.25
CA GLY A 147 6.00 22.61 -0.21
C GLY A 147 4.80 22.06 -1.01
N ASP A 148 4.80 20.78 -1.41
CA ASP A 148 3.62 20.17 -2.04
C ASP A 148 2.44 20.17 -1.05
N VAL A 149 1.23 20.40 -1.56
CA VAL A 149 0.01 20.33 -0.75
C VAL A 149 -0.20 18.90 -0.24
N GLU A 150 -0.55 18.76 1.03
CA GLU A 150 -0.96 17.49 1.65
C GLU A 150 -2.46 17.25 1.42
N ASP A 151 -2.80 16.60 0.31
CA ASP A 151 -4.19 16.38 -0.12
C ASP A 151 -4.57 14.89 -0.28
N HIS A 152 -3.63 13.97 -0.03
CA HIS A 152 -3.85 12.52 -0.11
C HIS A 152 -3.17 11.78 1.03
N LEU A 153 -3.84 10.75 1.54
CA LEU A 153 -3.24 9.73 2.38
C LEU A 153 -2.87 8.52 1.53
N TYR A 154 -1.66 8.02 1.70
CA TYR A 154 -1.12 6.88 0.97
C TYR A 154 -0.77 5.75 1.91
N PHE A 155 -1.06 4.54 1.47
CA PHE A 155 -0.81 3.30 2.18
C PHE A 155 0.12 2.45 1.32
N ILE A 156 1.27 2.02 1.87
CA ILE A 156 2.26 1.26 1.11
C ILE A 156 1.88 -0.23 1.11
N ALA A 157 1.59 -0.77 -0.08
CA ALA A 157 1.35 -2.21 -0.27
C ALA A 157 2.65 -2.96 -0.53
N SER A 158 3.55 -2.38 -1.32
CA SER A 158 4.84 -2.99 -1.60
C SER A 158 5.90 -1.96 -1.96
N GLY A 159 7.16 -2.38 -1.89
CA GLY A 159 8.33 -1.55 -2.14
C GLY A 159 8.78 -0.74 -0.94
N THR A 160 9.78 0.10 -1.17
CA THR A 160 10.38 0.96 -0.16
C THR A 160 10.44 2.39 -0.66
N LEU A 161 9.95 3.31 0.16
CA LEU A 161 10.08 4.75 -0.01
C LEU A 161 11.08 5.28 1.02
N LYS A 162 11.75 6.37 0.67
CA LYS A 162 12.64 7.10 1.57
C LYS A 162 12.07 8.49 1.75
N GLU A 163 11.65 8.78 2.97
CA GLU A 163 11.15 10.09 3.39
C GLU A 163 12.29 10.84 4.09
N THR A 164 12.57 12.06 3.62
CA THR A 164 13.56 12.96 4.18
C THR A 164 12.87 14.21 4.68
N THR A 165 12.88 14.43 6.00
CA THR A 165 12.29 15.62 6.63
C THR A 165 13.39 16.58 7.03
N PHE A 166 13.21 17.86 6.70
CA PHE A 166 14.12 18.92 7.10
C PHE A 166 13.51 19.68 8.27
N VAL A 167 14.19 19.67 9.42
CA VAL A 167 13.74 20.40 10.61
C VAL A 167 14.23 21.84 10.51
N PRO A 168 13.35 22.85 10.59
CA PRO A 168 13.76 24.25 10.62
C PRO A 168 14.70 24.51 11.80
N LEU A 169 15.74 25.32 11.57
CA LEU A 169 16.69 25.73 12.61
C LEU A 169 15.96 26.47 13.73
N GLY A 170 16.05 25.97 14.97
CA GLY A 170 15.70 26.76 16.15
C GLY A 170 16.67 27.94 16.33
N LYS A 171 16.25 29.02 16.99
CA LYS A 171 17.03 30.27 17.22
C LYS A 171 18.45 30.08 17.80
N ARG A 172 18.80 28.89 18.29
CA ARG A 172 20.12 28.55 18.89
C ARG A 172 20.86 27.40 18.20
N GLU A 173 20.26 26.74 17.20
CA GLU A 173 20.91 25.64 16.48
C GLU A 173 21.70 26.18 15.29
N LYS A 174 22.89 25.62 15.04
CA LYS A 174 23.80 26.05 13.95
C LYS A 174 23.76 25.12 12.73
N LYS A 175 23.04 24.00 12.79
CA LYS A 175 22.97 22.99 11.71
C LYS A 175 21.56 22.49 11.52
N HIS A 176 21.11 22.43 10.27
CA HIS A 176 19.83 21.84 9.90
C HIS A 176 19.80 20.38 10.35
N ARG A 177 18.80 19.99 11.14
CA ARG A 177 18.56 18.59 11.48
C ARG A 177 17.79 17.95 10.33
N LYS A 178 18.42 16.96 9.70
CA LYS A 178 17.81 16.11 8.67
C LYS A 178 17.43 14.79 9.32
N SER A 179 16.18 14.37 9.14
CA SER A 179 15.73 13.02 9.49
C SER A 179 15.47 12.25 8.19
N VAL A 180 15.91 10.99 8.14
CA VAL A 180 15.68 10.10 7.01
C VAL A 180 15.01 8.84 7.55
N VAL A 181 13.86 8.49 7.00
CA VAL A 181 13.09 7.30 7.37
C VAL A 181 12.83 6.47 6.12
N HIS A 182 13.06 5.15 6.22
CA HIS A 182 12.66 4.20 5.19
C HIS A 182 11.27 3.66 5.53
N LEU A 183 10.33 3.82 4.60
CA LEU A 183 8.94 3.40 4.73
C LEU A 183 8.69 2.20 3.81
N ALA A 184 8.07 1.15 4.31
CA ALA A 184 7.83 -0.10 3.62
C ALA A 184 6.37 -0.55 3.73
N SER A 185 6.08 -1.78 3.33
CA SER A 185 4.72 -2.36 3.40
C SER A 185 4.11 -2.17 4.79
N SER A 186 2.85 -1.71 4.82
CA SER A 186 2.08 -1.34 6.03
C SER A 186 2.41 0.01 6.66
N ASP A 187 3.37 0.76 6.12
CA ASP A 187 3.56 2.17 6.46
C ASP A 187 2.61 3.08 5.66
N ILE A 188 2.51 4.33 6.13
CA ILE A 188 1.69 5.37 5.53
C ILE A 188 2.52 6.62 5.18
N VAL A 189 2.10 7.32 4.14
CA VAL A 189 2.69 8.60 3.68
C VAL A 189 1.58 9.63 3.52
N GLY A 190 1.90 10.90 3.79
CA GLY A 190 0.97 12.04 3.75
C GLY A 190 0.62 12.54 5.14
N ASP A 191 0.54 13.86 5.31
CA ASP A 191 0.15 14.53 6.56
C ASP A 191 -1.07 15.42 6.32
N ILE A 192 -2.23 14.78 6.24
CA ILE A 192 -3.49 15.43 5.86
C ILE A 192 -4.39 15.82 7.05
N TYR A 193 -4.01 15.44 8.28
CA TYR A 193 -4.79 15.64 9.50
C TYR A 193 -4.10 16.68 10.41
N PRO A 194 -4.82 17.60 11.10
CA PRO A 194 -6.28 17.77 11.11
C PRO A 194 -6.84 18.23 9.76
N PHE A 195 -8.09 17.87 9.46
CA PHE A 195 -8.66 18.05 8.12
C PHE A 195 -8.98 19.52 7.80
N GLU A 196 -9.13 20.35 8.81
CA GLU A 196 -9.46 21.76 8.72
C GLU A 196 -8.25 22.60 8.25
N GLU A 197 -7.04 22.07 8.42
CA GLU A 197 -5.80 22.76 8.06
C GLU A 197 -5.32 22.37 6.65
N GLN A 198 -4.99 23.37 5.84
CA GLN A 198 -4.18 23.12 4.65
C GLN A 198 -2.73 22.99 5.07
N LYS A 199 -2.16 21.81 4.85
CA LYS A 199 -0.77 21.51 5.17
C LYS A 199 0.08 21.48 3.91
N LEU A 200 1.28 22.02 4.02
CA LEU A 200 2.32 21.88 3.02
C LEU A 200 3.36 20.89 3.53
N SER A 201 3.85 20.05 2.64
CA SER A 201 4.78 19.00 3.03
C SER A 201 6.10 19.57 3.53
N GLN A 202 6.59 18.99 4.62
CA GLN A 202 7.91 19.27 5.18
C GLN A 202 8.92 18.18 4.80
N SER A 203 8.52 17.22 3.97
CA SER A 203 9.36 16.11 3.55
C SER A 203 9.52 16.03 2.04
N TYR A 204 10.69 15.52 1.65
CA TYR A 204 10.97 15.03 0.31
C TYR A 204 10.90 13.51 0.35
N THR A 205 10.08 12.91 -0.52
CA THR A 205 9.89 11.46 -0.57
C THR A 205 10.19 10.94 -1.95
N GLU A 206 11.05 9.93 -2.01
CA GLU A 206 11.45 9.24 -3.24
C GLU A 206 11.26 7.73 -3.09
N THR A 207 11.01 7.04 -4.20
CA THR A 207 10.98 5.58 -4.22
C THR A 207 12.40 5.03 -4.29
N VAL A 208 12.74 4.13 -3.36
CA VAL A 208 14.02 3.39 -3.37
C VAL A 208 13.91 2.19 -4.30
N THR A 209 12.81 1.45 -4.18
CA THR A 209 12.41 0.39 -5.11
C THR A 209 11.14 0.80 -5.82
N SER A 210 10.77 0.10 -6.90
CA SER A 210 9.40 0.19 -7.39
C SER A 210 8.42 -0.13 -6.26
N ALA A 211 7.30 0.60 -6.23
CA ALA A 211 6.36 0.58 -5.15
C ALA A 211 4.92 0.60 -5.65
N GLU A 212 4.05 -0.08 -4.91
CA GLU A 212 2.61 -0.06 -5.10
C GLU A 212 1.96 0.57 -3.87
N VAL A 213 1.16 1.60 -4.08
CA VAL A 213 0.47 2.32 -3.01
C VAL A 213 -1.02 2.41 -3.29
N GLY A 214 -1.84 2.30 -2.25
CA GLY A 214 -3.23 2.74 -2.31
C GLY A 214 -3.32 4.19 -1.81
N LYS A 215 -4.13 5.02 -2.48
CA LYS A 215 -4.36 6.41 -2.07
C LYS A 215 -5.83 6.71 -1.87
N ILE A 216 -6.12 7.59 -0.93
CA ILE A 216 -7.44 8.21 -0.74
C ILE A 216 -7.25 9.72 -0.62
N SER A 217 -8.09 10.51 -1.27
CA SER A 217 -8.00 11.97 -1.17
C SER A 217 -8.50 12.45 0.19
N LYS A 218 -7.98 13.59 0.65
CA LYS A 218 -8.43 14.27 1.87
C LYS A 218 -9.93 14.57 1.81
N GLN A 219 -10.43 15.01 0.66
CA GLN A 219 -11.85 15.31 0.46
C GLN A 219 -12.73 14.07 0.59
N ASP A 220 -12.32 12.94 0.00
CA ASP A 220 -13.05 11.66 0.12
C ASP A 220 -13.05 11.18 1.58
N LEU A 221 -11.94 11.37 2.32
CA LEU A 221 -11.87 11.02 3.74
C LEU A 221 -12.76 11.92 4.60
N ILE A 222 -12.79 13.23 4.34
CA ILE A 222 -13.73 14.14 5.03
C ILE A 222 -15.17 13.69 4.79
N ALA A 223 -15.54 13.46 3.52
CA ALA A 223 -16.88 13.06 3.14
C ALA A 223 -17.29 11.70 3.74
N ILE A 224 -16.37 10.75 3.90
CA ILE A 224 -16.71 9.45 4.50
C ILE A 224 -16.78 9.52 6.03
N CYS A 225 -15.98 10.39 6.66
CA CYS A 225 -16.01 10.62 8.10
C CYS A 225 -17.32 11.27 8.57
N THR A 226 -17.97 12.12 7.76
CA THR A 226 -19.30 12.66 8.11
C THR A 226 -20.38 11.58 8.13
N ARG A 227 -20.24 10.55 7.28
CA ARG A 227 -21.17 9.41 7.22
C ARG A 227 -20.86 8.34 8.27
N TYR A 228 -19.59 8.15 8.62
CA TYR A 228 -19.12 7.12 9.53
C TYR A 228 -18.12 7.72 10.56
N PRO A 229 -18.60 8.22 11.71
CA PRO A 229 -17.75 8.90 12.68
C PRO A 229 -16.63 8.03 13.27
N ASN A 230 -16.81 6.71 13.34
CA ASN A 230 -15.76 5.81 13.84
C ASN A 230 -14.56 5.68 12.86
N ILE A 231 -14.76 5.94 11.56
CA ILE A 231 -13.64 6.12 10.63
C ILE A 231 -12.78 7.32 11.05
N ALA A 232 -13.39 8.44 11.45
CA ALA A 232 -12.65 9.62 11.89
C ALA A 232 -11.77 9.30 13.11
N ASN A 233 -12.34 8.63 14.12
CA ASN A 233 -11.60 8.17 15.30
C ASN A 233 -10.44 7.24 14.93
N SER A 234 -10.66 6.32 13.99
CA SER A 234 -9.64 5.39 13.50
C SER A 234 -8.50 6.12 12.75
N ILE A 235 -8.81 7.16 11.97
CA ILE A 235 -7.80 8.01 11.31
C ILE A 235 -6.98 8.78 12.35
N ILE A 236 -7.62 9.36 13.36
CA ILE A 236 -6.93 10.06 14.46
C ILE A 236 -5.95 9.11 15.16
N ALA A 237 -6.40 7.90 15.50
CA ALA A 237 -5.56 6.87 16.11
C ALA A 237 -4.38 6.48 15.20
N LEU A 238 -4.63 6.33 13.89
CA LEU A 238 -3.59 6.04 12.90
C LEU A 238 -2.47 7.10 12.90
N PHE A 239 -2.83 8.39 12.93
CA PHE A 239 -1.85 9.48 12.97
C PHE A 239 -1.11 9.57 14.31
N LYS A 240 -1.79 9.35 15.44
CA LYS A 240 -1.16 9.30 16.77
C LYS A 240 -0.09 8.21 16.85
N ASN A 241 -0.45 6.98 16.46
CA ASN A 241 0.46 5.83 16.46
C ASN A 241 1.67 6.06 15.55
N ARG A 242 1.50 6.75 14.41
CA ARG A 242 2.62 7.11 13.52
C ARG A 242 3.59 8.08 14.19
N LEU A 243 3.09 9.08 14.90
CA LEU A 243 3.93 10.05 15.60
C LEU A 243 4.72 9.39 16.74
N GLU A 244 4.10 8.47 17.47
CA GLU A 244 4.75 7.71 18.54
C GLU A 244 5.88 6.81 17.99
N GLY A 245 5.63 6.05 16.93
CA GLY A 245 6.68 5.22 16.29
C GLY A 245 7.87 6.03 15.73
N ARG A 246 7.65 7.30 15.36
CA ARG A 246 8.74 8.22 14.94
C ARG A 246 9.58 8.74 16.11
N LYS A 247 9.00 8.84 17.31
CA LYS A 247 9.74 9.26 18.51
C LYS A 247 10.68 8.16 19.00
N GLU A 248 10.28 6.90 18.91
CA GLU A 248 11.12 5.76 19.30
C GLU A 248 12.31 5.54 18.34
N SER A 249 12.09 5.74 17.04
CA SER A 249 13.14 5.61 16.01
C SER A 249 14.11 6.81 15.91
N SER A 250 13.88 7.88 16.66
CA SER A 250 14.74 9.08 16.70
C SER A 250 15.62 9.19 17.95
N LEU A 251 15.64 8.17 18.81
CA LEU A 251 16.65 8.05 19.86
C LEU A 251 18.03 7.86 19.21
N PRO A 252 19.07 8.60 19.64
CA PRO A 252 20.39 8.47 19.05
C PRO A 252 20.90 7.04 19.26
N ALA A 253 21.42 6.44 18.20
CA ALA A 253 22.23 5.23 18.30
C ALA A 253 23.32 5.48 19.36
N ARG A 254 23.31 4.66 20.41
CA ARG A 254 24.36 4.67 21.43
C ARG A 254 25.69 4.25 20.83
#